data_AF-K2FWM6-F1
#
_entry.id   AF-K2FWM6-F1
#
_cell.length_a   1.000
_cell.length_b   1.000
_cell.length_c   1.000
_cell.angle_alpha   90.00
_cell.angle_beta   90.00
_cell.angle_gamma   90.00
#
_symmetry.space_group_name_H-M   'P 1'
#
loop_
_entity.id
_entity.type
_entity.pdbx_description
1 polymer ?
#
loop_
_entity_poly.entity_id
_entity_poly.type
_entity_poly.pdbx_seq_one_letter_code
_entity_poly.pdbx_strand_id
1 'polypeptide(L)' 'MLKTLKNLWQLKDLRKKILVTTIILLIVRVIDQIPLPGIQTNQLQEFFSSNQLLGLLDIFSGGSL' A
#
# COMPACT_ATOMS: atom_id res chain seq x y z
N MET A 1 20.71 11.04 15.85
CA MET A 1 19.52 10.55 15.12
C MET A 1 19.28 9.05 15.30
N LEU A 2 20.28 8.17 15.11
CA LEU A 2 20.15 6.71 15.34
C LEU A 2 19.75 6.30 16.76
N LYS A 3 20.16 7.06 17.79
CA LYS A 3 19.72 6.84 19.18
C LYS A 3 18.21 7.03 19.35
N THR A 4 17.59 7.95 18.59
CA THR A 4 16.15 8.19 18.61
C THR A 4 15.39 6.98 18.07
N LEU A 5 15.83 6.39 16.96
CA LEU A 5 15.28 5.13 16.43
C LEU A 5 15.41 3.97 17.43
N LYS A 6 16.55 3.88 18.13
CA LYS A 6 16.76 2.86 19.17
C LYS A 6 15.84 3.06 20.38
N ASN A 7 15.58 4.32 20.77
CA ASN A 7 14.69 4.67 21.88
C ASN A 7 13.21 4.41 21.55
N LEU A 8 12.80 4.59 20.28
CA LEU A 8 11.45 4.23 19.81
C LEU A 8 11.14 2.75 20.09
N TRP A 9 12.17 1.87 20.00
CA TRP A 9 12.02 0.43 20.23
C TRP A 9 12.03 0.03 21.71
N GLN A 10 12.60 0.87 22.59
CA GLN A 10 12.63 0.64 24.04
C GLN A 10 11.29 0.95 24.71
N LEU A 11 10.52 1.89 24.15
CA LEU A 11 9.20 2.26 24.66
C LEU A 11 8.16 1.21 24.28
N LYS A 12 7.66 0.47 25.28
CA LYS A 12 6.68 -0.62 25.09
C LYS A 12 5.38 -0.18 24.40
N ASP A 13 4.95 1.05 24.62
CA ASP A 13 3.72 1.59 24.04
C ASP A 13 3.91 1.95 22.56
N LEU A 14 5.07 2.53 22.23
CA LEU A 14 5.39 2.95 20.87
C LEU A 14 5.58 1.77 19.92
N ARG A 15 6.29 0.72 20.35
CA ARG A 15 6.42 -0.52 19.57
C ARG A 15 5.06 -1.16 19.28
N LYS A 16 4.09 -1.06 20.20
CA LYS A 16 2.76 -1.64 20.04
C LYS A 16 1.99 -0.89 18.95
N LYS A 17 2.05 0.44 18.95
CA LYS A 17 1.46 1.29 17.90
C LYS A 17 2.09 1.02 16.53
N ILE A 18 3.43 0.97 16.46
CA ILE A 18 4.15 0.67 15.20
C ILE A 18 3.73 -0.70 14.67
N LEU A 19 3.70 -1.73 15.53
CA LEU A 19 3.36 -3.09 15.14
C LEU A 19 1.90 -3.19 14.65
N VAL A 20 0.96 -2.48 15.28
CA VAL A 20 -0.44 -2.39 14.82
C VAL A 20 -0.52 -1.72 13.44
N THR A 21 0.14 -0.56 13.25
CA THR A 21 0.15 0.13 11.95
C THR A 21 0.79 -0.74 10.86
N THR A 22 1.90 -1.41 11.15
CA THR A 22 2.57 -2.30 10.19
C THR A 22 1.70 -3.51 9.83
N ILE A 23 0.97 -4.09 10.81
CA ILE A 23 0.02 -5.18 10.52
C ILE A 23 -1.10 -4.70 9.60
N ILE A 24 -1.68 -3.52 9.85
CA ILE A 24 -2.74 -2.97 9.01
C ILE A 24 -2.24 -2.77 7.57
N LEU A 25 -1.03 -2.21 7.39
CA LEU A 25 -0.43 -2.04 6.07
C LEU A 25 -0.18 -3.38 5.36
N LEU A 26 0.28 -4.40 6.08
CA LEU A 26 0.46 -5.75 5.55
C LEU A 26 -0.86 -6.35 5.08
N ILE A 27 -1.93 -6.22 5.87
CA ILE A 27 -3.26 -6.72 5.51
C ILE A 27 -3.75 -6.05 4.22
N VAL A 28 -3.66 -4.72 4.13
CA VAL A 28 -4.05 -3.98 2.92
C VAL A 28 -3.26 -4.44 1.70
N ARG A 29 -1.94 -4.65 1.84
CA ARG A 29 -1.10 -5.15 0.74
C ARG A 29 -1.47 -6.56 0.29
N VAL A 30 -1.84 -7.46 1.20
CA VAL A 30 -2.25 -8.82 0.86
C VAL A 30 -3.62 -8.85 0.16
N ILE A 31 -4.55 -8.02 0.63
CA ILE A 31 -5.88 -7.89 0.01
C ILE A 31 -5.77 -7.36 -1.42
N ASP A 32 -4.93 -6.36 -1.63
CA ASP A 32 -4.71 -5.72 -2.93
C ASP A 32 -4.13 -6.68 -3.99
N GLN A 33 -3.38 -7.69 -3.56
CA GLN A 33 -2.77 -8.67 -4.45
C GLN A 33 -3.73 -9.76 -4.95
N ILE A 34 -4.98 -9.76 -4.47
CA ILE A 34 -6.03 -10.68 -4.93
C ILE A 34 -6.77 -9.98 -6.10
N PRO A 35 -6.50 -10.37 -7.37
CA PRO A 35 -7.13 -9.72 -8.50
C PRO A 35 -8.64 -9.97 -8.47
N LEU A 36 -9.43 -8.92 -8.68
CA LEU A 36 -10.88 -9.01 -8.75
C LEU A 36 -11.28 -9.93 -9.91
N PRO A 37 -12.01 -11.04 -9.65
CA PRO A 37 -12.38 -11.97 -10.70
C PRO A 37 -13.36 -11.30 -11.67
N GLY A 38 -12.99 -11.25 -12.96
CA GLY A 38 -13.82 -10.67 -14.03
C GLY A 38 -13.23 -9.44 -14.73
N ILE A 39 -12.05 -8.97 -14.31
CA ILE A 39 -11.38 -7.82 -14.93
C ILE A 39 -10.33 -8.29 -15.95
N GLN A 40 -10.43 -7.80 -17.20
CA GLN A 40 -9.40 -8.02 -18.22
C GLN A 40 -8.27 -6.99 -18.06
N THR A 41 -7.23 -7.35 -17.32
CA THR A 41 -6.06 -6.49 -17.01
C THR A 41 -5.43 -5.86 -18.26
N ASN A 42 -5.44 -6.56 -19.40
CA ASN A 42 -4.86 -6.08 -20.65
C ASN A 42 -5.60 -4.86 -21.23
N GLN A 43 -6.93 -4.82 -21.17
CA GLN A 43 -7.72 -3.70 -21.69
C GLN A 43 -7.66 -2.49 -20.75
N LEU A 44 -7.62 -2.74 -19.44
CA LEU A 44 -7.44 -1.68 -18.45
C LEU A 44 -6.08 -1.01 -18.59
N GLN A 45 -5.01 -1.78 -18.77
CA GLN A 45 -3.67 -1.22 -18.88
C GLN A 45 -3.54 -0.28 -20.10
N GLU A 46 -4.17 -0.59 -21.24
CA GLU A 46 -4.26 0.33 -22.38
C GLU A 46 -5.12 1.57 -22.05
N PHE A 47 -6.24 1.41 -21.33
CA PHE A 47 -7.14 2.52 -20.96
C PHE A 47 -6.54 3.48 -19.91
N PHE A 48 -5.77 2.95 -18.96
CA PHE A 48 -4.99 3.72 -17.98
C PHE A 48 -3.80 4.42 -18.65
N SER A 49 -3.15 3.78 -19.62
CA SER A 49 -2.04 4.37 -20.37
C SER A 49 -2.51 5.50 -21.31
N SER A 50 -3.73 5.42 -21.84
CA SER A 50 -4.29 6.48 -22.69
C SER A 50 -4.75 7.71 -21.90
N ASN A 51 -4.97 7.60 -20.59
CA ASN A 51 -5.51 8.66 -19.74
C ASN A 51 -4.57 8.96 -18.56
N GLN A 52 -3.76 10.02 -18.70
CA GLN A 52 -2.81 10.46 -17.68
C GLN A 52 -3.43 10.71 -16.30
N LEU A 53 -4.70 11.15 -16.24
CA LEU A 53 -5.43 11.33 -14.98
C LEU A 53 -5.76 10.00 -14.28
N LEU A 54 -6.06 8.95 -15.05
CA LEU A 54 -6.34 7.63 -14.51
C LEU A 54 -5.05 6.92 -14.08
N GLY A 55 -3.95 7.12 -14.81
CA GLY A 55 -2.63 6.67 -14.36
C GLY A 55 -2.17 7.35 -13.07
N LEU A 56 -2.52 8.63 -12.88
CA LEU A 56 -2.30 9.32 -11.61
C LEU A 56 -3.15 8.71 -10.49
N LEU A 57 -4.42 8.41 -10.77
CA LEU A 57 -5.33 7.76 -9.82
C LEU A 57 -4.81 6.38 -9.36
N ASP A 58 -4.23 5.58 -10.25
CA ASP A 58 -3.60 4.29 -9.90
C ASP A 58 -2.43 4.45 -8.92
N ILE A 59 -1.55 5.42 -9.17
CA ILE A 59 -0.43 5.75 -8.26
C ILE A 59 -0.94 6.17 -6.88
N PHE A 60 -2.01 6.96 -6.82
CA PHE A 60 -2.63 7.40 -5.56
C PHE A 60 -3.42 6.28 -4.87
N SER A 61 -3.90 5.27 -5.60
CA SER A 61 -4.61 4.10 -5.06
C SER A 61 -3.67 2.99 -4.59
N GLY A 62 -2.37 3.07 -4.89
CA GLY A 62 -1.35 2.12 -4.43
C GLY A 62 -0.82 1.15 -5.49
N GLY A 63 -1.11 1.40 -6.78
CA GLY A 63 -0.77 0.50 -7.90
C GLY A 63 -1.69 -0.72 -7.99
N SER A 64 -2.97 -0.51 -7.64
CA SER A 64 -4.01 -1.52 -7.46
C SER A 64 -4.92 -1.67 -8.70
N LEU A 65 -4.89 -0.68 -9.58
CA LEU A 65 -5.84 -0.52 -10.70
C LEU A 65 -5.19 -0.91 -12.03
#